data_AF-U2GMM6-F1
#
_entry.id   AF-U2GMM6-F1
#
_cell.length_a   1.000
_cell.length_b   1.000
_cell.length_c   1.000
_cell.angle_alpha   90.00
_cell.angle_beta   90.00
_cell.angle_gamma   90.00
#
_symmetry.space_group_name_H-M   'P 1'
#
loop_
_entity.id
_entity.type
_entity.pdbx_description
1 polymer ?
#
loop_
_entity_poly.entity_id
_entity_poly.type
_entity_poly.pdbx_seq_one_letter_code
_entity_poly.pdbx_strand_id
1 'polypeptide(L)'
;MAITTTGFQAPATKRDGLKPSVYDNIILIGADETPILKLIGTSSVKGIEHSSPTDSLAAPKKNAQLEISDFDDQIKSSVQKTSNAVQIFTSNVSVSRSMQAVVTYGGKELERETAKRAKEHKLDMEYAIFGLGRDADVKKSVFKAPSVRTDATAGEMAGLFYFLAKGAAAFASGKRGNVVAFDSSGDWKGTPAALTETVLSQLLQNIWDAGTTPKDVFIGAELKPAINKIVFRYLFRRQLIILILKFIAERLIFGIIKAIISIFLENFV
;
A
#
# COMPACT_ATOMS: atom_id res chain seq x y z
N MET A 1 -35.58 45.58 29.96
CA MET A 1 -36.37 44.93 28.88
C MET A 1 -35.48 43.91 28.20
N ALA A 2 -35.80 42.61 28.27
CA ALA A 2 -35.06 41.57 27.57
C ALA A 2 -35.81 41.24 26.27
N ILE A 3 -35.22 41.59 25.12
CA ILE A 3 -35.71 41.13 23.82
C ILE A 3 -35.24 39.68 23.67
N THR A 4 -36.17 38.74 23.74
CA THR A 4 -35.89 37.33 23.46
C THR A 4 -35.82 37.17 21.94
N THR A 5 -34.64 36.81 21.45
CA THR A 5 -34.30 36.80 20.01
C THR A 5 -35.04 35.73 19.17
N THR A 6 -35.96 34.96 19.76
CA THR A 6 -36.66 33.83 19.11
C THR A 6 -38.18 33.90 19.17
N GLY A 7 -38.77 34.89 19.83
CA GLY A 7 -40.23 35.03 19.94
C GLY A 7 -40.89 35.59 18.68
N PHE A 8 -41.98 34.97 18.23
CA PHE A 8 -42.80 35.41 17.10
C PHE A 8 -43.82 36.46 17.57
N GLN A 9 -43.79 37.68 17.04
CA GLN A 9 -44.84 38.70 17.25
C GLN A 9 -45.65 38.86 15.95
N ALA A 10 -46.97 38.64 16.03
CA ALA A 10 -47.92 38.97 14.97
C ALA A 10 -48.35 40.45 15.10
N PRO A 11 -48.63 41.17 13.99
CA PRO A 11 -48.85 40.66 12.64
C PRO A 11 -47.60 40.69 11.75
N ALA A 12 -47.26 39.51 11.22
CA ALA A 12 -46.65 39.24 9.92
C ALA A 12 -45.44 40.09 9.46
N THR A 13 -44.29 39.98 10.12
CA THR A 13 -43.01 39.97 9.39
C THR A 13 -42.04 39.02 10.07
N LYS A 14 -41.61 37.99 9.34
CA LYS A 14 -40.45 37.18 9.72
C LYS A 14 -39.25 38.13 9.88
N ARG A 15 -38.44 37.94 10.93
CA ARG A 15 -37.24 38.76 11.15
C ARG A 15 -36.16 38.37 10.12
N ASP A 16 -36.19 38.98 8.94
CA ASP A 16 -35.33 38.69 7.79
C ASP A 16 -33.92 39.34 7.87
N GLY A 17 -33.32 39.36 9.05
CA GLY A 17 -31.97 39.91 9.29
C GLY A 17 -31.03 38.97 10.06
N LEU A 18 -31.51 37.78 10.42
CA LEU A 18 -30.66 36.76 11.04
C LEU A 18 -29.83 36.09 9.95
N LYS A 19 -28.54 36.45 9.85
CA LYS A 19 -27.60 35.72 9.00
C LYS A 19 -27.53 34.28 9.51
N PRO A 20 -27.83 33.27 8.68
CA PRO A 20 -27.65 31.89 9.10
C PRO A 20 -26.18 31.66 9.45
N SER A 21 -25.93 31.11 10.63
CA SER A 21 -24.58 30.75 11.08
C SER A 21 -24.16 29.46 10.36
N VAL A 22 -23.49 29.63 9.22
CA VAL A 22 -22.94 28.54 8.41
C VAL A 22 -21.45 28.80 8.27
N TYR A 23 -20.63 27.75 8.35
CA TYR A 23 -19.21 27.84 8.08
C TYR A 23 -18.97 28.24 6.62
N ASP A 24 -18.17 29.28 6.41
CA ASP A 24 -17.84 29.75 5.05
C ASP A 24 -16.93 28.79 4.28
N ASN A 25 -16.26 27.85 4.98
CA ASN A 25 -15.38 26.85 4.38
C ASN A 25 -16.09 25.50 4.24
N ILE A 26 -15.97 24.90 3.04
CA ILE A 26 -16.48 23.55 2.79
C ILE A 26 -15.37 22.54 3.11
N ILE A 27 -15.64 21.64 4.05
CA ILE A 27 -14.73 20.56 4.43
C ILE A 27 -14.91 19.41 3.45
N LEU A 28 -13.82 19.00 2.79
CA LEU A 28 -13.80 17.79 1.96
C LEU A 28 -13.64 16.57 2.86
N ILE A 29 -14.57 15.63 2.75
CA ILE A 29 -14.55 14.36 3.49
C ILE A 29 -14.37 13.24 2.46
N GLY A 30 -13.24 12.55 2.52
CA GLY A 30 -12.91 11.44 1.64
C GLY A 30 -11.43 11.08 1.73
N ALA A 31 -11.08 9.87 1.27
CA ALA A 31 -9.68 9.47 1.13
C ALA A 31 -9.09 10.20 -0.08
N ASP A 32 -8.20 11.16 0.16
CA ASP A 32 -7.53 11.94 -0.91
C ASP A 32 -6.03 11.59 -1.05
N GLU A 33 -5.55 10.69 -0.21
CA GLU A 33 -4.18 10.21 -0.26
C GLU A 33 -3.98 9.16 -1.34
N THR A 34 -2.94 9.37 -2.14
CA THR A 34 -2.47 8.45 -3.18
C THR A 34 -1.06 7.96 -2.85
N PRO A 35 -0.92 6.97 -1.95
CA PRO A 35 0.38 6.58 -1.41
C PRO A 35 1.29 5.97 -2.49
N ILE A 36 0.76 5.16 -3.41
CA ILE A 36 1.60 4.51 -4.43
C ILE A 36 2.04 5.54 -5.46
N LEU A 37 1.13 6.38 -5.95
CA LEU A 37 1.46 7.39 -6.96
C LEU A 37 2.57 8.34 -6.48
N LYS A 38 2.63 8.63 -5.17
CA LYS A 38 3.65 9.50 -4.57
C LYS A 38 5.01 8.82 -4.42
N LEU A 39 5.05 7.50 -4.25
CA LEU A 39 6.28 6.75 -3.96
C LEU A 39 6.94 6.17 -5.21
N ILE A 40 6.17 5.91 -6.27
CA ILE A 40 6.72 5.40 -7.53
C ILE A 40 7.50 6.48 -8.28
N GLY A 41 8.68 6.11 -8.79
CA GLY A 41 9.42 6.97 -9.71
C GLY A 41 8.69 7.12 -11.04
N THR A 42 8.76 8.31 -11.65
CA THR A 42 8.17 8.58 -12.96
C THR A 42 9.27 8.86 -13.98
N SER A 43 9.02 8.46 -15.23
CA SER A 43 9.88 8.77 -16.37
C SER A 43 9.02 9.07 -17.59
N SER A 44 9.52 9.93 -18.48
CA SER A 44 8.77 10.33 -19.68
C SER A 44 8.85 9.24 -20.76
N VAL A 45 7.69 8.81 -21.25
CA VAL A 45 7.55 7.90 -22.39
C VAL A 45 6.94 8.66 -23.56
N LYS A 46 7.49 8.50 -24.77
CA LYS A 46 7.00 9.17 -25.99
C LYS A 46 6.21 8.23 -26.93
N GLY A 47 6.25 6.92 -26.70
CA GLY A 47 5.53 5.92 -27.48
C GLY A 47 4.17 5.56 -26.86
N ILE A 48 3.27 4.99 -27.68
CA ILE A 48 1.98 4.43 -27.22
C ILE A 48 2.20 3.15 -26.40
N GLU A 49 3.24 2.40 -26.73
CA GLU A 49 3.73 1.26 -25.97
C GLU A 49 5.15 1.55 -25.47
N HIS A 50 5.42 1.18 -24.23
CA HIS A 50 6.77 1.22 -23.65
C HIS A 50 7.22 -0.18 -23.29
N SER A 51 8.48 -0.47 -23.56
CA SER A 51 9.08 -1.76 -23.21
C SER A 51 10.39 -1.59 -22.48
N SER A 52 10.56 -2.35 -21.40
CA SER A 52 11.75 -2.37 -20.57
C SER A 52 12.42 -3.75 -20.69
N PRO A 53 13.68 -3.82 -21.18
CA PRO A 53 14.46 -5.03 -21.10
C PRO A 53 14.94 -5.25 -19.66
N THR A 54 14.84 -6.47 -19.17
CA THR A 54 15.33 -6.89 -17.85
C THR A 54 16.29 -8.06 -18.02
N ASP A 55 17.38 -8.05 -17.28
CA ASP A 55 18.34 -9.14 -17.23
C ASP A 55 18.45 -9.67 -15.79
N SER A 56 18.68 -10.97 -15.63
CA SER A 56 18.75 -11.63 -14.32
C SER A 56 20.11 -12.26 -14.11
N LEU A 57 20.68 -12.04 -12.93
CA LEU A 57 21.93 -12.69 -12.54
C LEU A 57 21.67 -14.15 -12.14
N ALA A 58 22.57 -15.04 -12.54
CA ALA A 58 22.52 -16.44 -12.12
C ALA A 58 22.75 -16.59 -10.61
N ALA A 59 22.12 -17.59 -10.00
CA ALA A 59 22.33 -17.90 -8.59
C ALA A 59 23.78 -18.33 -8.32
N PRO A 60 24.35 -18.02 -7.14
CA PRO A 60 25.68 -18.45 -6.77
C PRO A 60 25.73 -19.99 -6.75
N LYS A 61 26.68 -20.56 -7.50
CA LYS A 61 26.94 -22.01 -7.54
C LYS A 61 28.38 -22.30 -7.10
N LYS A 62 28.63 -23.52 -6.64
CA LYS A 62 29.99 -24.01 -6.39
C LYS A 62 30.74 -23.99 -7.72
N ASN A 63 31.67 -23.06 -7.88
CA ASN A 63 32.47 -22.89 -9.09
C ASN A 63 33.88 -23.47 -8.89
N ALA A 64 33.96 -24.74 -8.51
CA ALA A 64 35.23 -25.46 -8.43
C ALA A 64 35.48 -26.15 -9.77
N GLN A 65 36.53 -25.75 -10.47
CA GLN A 65 36.93 -26.31 -11.76
C GLN A 65 38.23 -27.09 -11.62
N LEU A 66 38.41 -28.12 -12.45
CA LEU A 66 39.69 -28.80 -12.60
C LEU A 66 40.67 -27.88 -13.35
N GLU A 67 41.97 -28.01 -13.08
CA GLU A 67 43.02 -27.18 -13.71
C GLU A 67 42.99 -27.25 -15.24
N ILE A 68 42.51 -28.37 -15.80
CA ILE A 68 42.26 -28.57 -17.23
C ILE A 68 40.84 -29.10 -17.38
N SER A 69 39.91 -28.25 -17.80
CA SER A 69 38.53 -28.63 -18.17
C SER A 69 38.06 -27.78 -19.33
N ASP A 70 37.21 -28.37 -20.18
CA ASP A 70 36.63 -27.69 -21.34
C ASP A 70 35.43 -26.83 -20.91
N PHE A 71 35.22 -25.70 -21.55
CA PHE A 71 34.16 -24.74 -21.18
C PHE A 71 32.83 -25.14 -21.84
N ASP A 72 32.01 -25.97 -21.17
CA ASP A 72 30.63 -26.23 -21.59
C ASP A 72 29.68 -25.13 -21.09
N ASP A 73 29.78 -23.94 -21.70
CA ASP A 73 28.85 -22.83 -21.44
C ASP A 73 27.74 -22.81 -22.51
N GLN A 74 26.55 -23.27 -22.13
CA GLN A 74 25.33 -23.07 -22.91
C GLN A 74 24.85 -21.62 -22.76
N ILE A 75 25.42 -20.69 -23.54
CA ILE A 75 25.02 -19.27 -23.51
C ILE A 75 23.60 -19.13 -24.05
N LYS A 76 22.62 -18.96 -23.17
CA LYS A 76 21.27 -18.48 -23.52
C LYS A 76 21.13 -17.05 -23.06
N SER A 77 20.55 -16.19 -23.90
CA SER A 77 20.24 -14.82 -23.51
C SER A 77 19.20 -14.81 -22.38
N SER A 78 19.56 -14.24 -21.24
CA SER A 78 18.68 -14.03 -20.10
C SER A 78 17.82 -12.77 -20.21
N VAL A 79 18.02 -11.95 -21.25
CA VAL A 79 17.32 -10.69 -21.43
C VAL A 79 15.86 -10.93 -21.82
N GLN A 80 14.94 -10.49 -20.97
CA GLN A 80 13.50 -10.55 -21.19
C GLN A 80 12.95 -9.16 -21.51
N LYS A 81 12.03 -9.05 -22.47
CA LYS A 81 11.34 -7.79 -22.80
C LYS A 81 9.96 -7.79 -22.17
N THR A 82 9.70 -6.82 -21.29
CA THR A 82 8.36 -6.58 -20.72
C THR A 82 7.79 -5.30 -21.33
N SER A 83 6.52 -5.30 -21.74
CA SER A 83 5.89 -4.11 -22.32
C SER A 83 4.58 -3.71 -21.63
N ASN A 84 4.23 -2.43 -21.76
CA ASN A 84 2.99 -1.84 -21.26
C ASN A 84 2.45 -0.79 -22.24
N ALA A 85 1.14 -0.54 -22.20
CA ALA A 85 0.46 0.47 -23.00
C ALA A 85 0.17 1.75 -22.19
N VAL A 86 0.14 2.90 -22.87
CA VAL A 86 -0.29 4.18 -22.29
C VAL A 86 -1.82 4.26 -22.27
N GLN A 87 -2.37 4.77 -21.16
CA GLN A 87 -3.79 5.04 -20.98
C GLN A 87 -4.05 6.54 -20.85
N ILE A 88 -5.17 7.00 -21.40
CA ILE A 88 -5.63 8.38 -21.27
C ILE A 88 -6.67 8.43 -20.16
N PHE A 89 -6.43 9.28 -19.16
CA PHE A 89 -7.39 9.55 -18.09
C PHE A 89 -8.12 10.86 -18.37
N THR A 90 -9.42 10.91 -18.12
CA THR A 90 -10.24 12.11 -18.32
C THR A 90 -11.14 12.34 -17.12
N SER A 91 -11.08 13.53 -16.52
CA SER A 91 -11.98 13.95 -15.43
C SER A 91 -12.52 15.34 -15.76
N ASN A 92 -13.79 15.40 -16.15
CA ASN A 92 -14.39 16.63 -16.66
C ASN A 92 -14.87 17.54 -15.53
N VAL A 93 -14.73 18.86 -15.70
CA VAL A 93 -15.24 19.89 -14.78
C VAL A 93 -16.11 20.85 -15.58
N SER A 94 -17.31 21.14 -15.09
CA SER A 94 -18.23 22.08 -15.72
C SER A 94 -18.94 22.93 -14.67
N VAL A 95 -18.79 24.25 -14.75
CA VAL A 95 -19.49 25.21 -13.90
C VAL A 95 -20.11 26.29 -14.78
N SER A 96 -21.39 26.61 -14.55
CA SER A 96 -22.08 27.68 -15.28
C SER A 96 -21.50 29.05 -14.94
N ARG A 97 -21.42 29.94 -15.93
CA ARG A 97 -21.01 31.35 -15.73
C ARG A 97 -21.89 32.09 -14.73
N SER A 98 -23.20 31.78 -14.69
CA SER A 98 -24.12 32.38 -13.71
C SER A 98 -23.80 31.94 -12.29
N MET A 99 -23.41 30.67 -12.09
CA MET A 99 -23.02 30.14 -10.78
C MET A 99 -21.66 30.70 -10.33
N GLN A 100 -20.74 30.96 -11.27
CA GLN A 100 -19.47 31.63 -10.95
C GLN A 100 -19.63 33.08 -10.50
N ALA A 101 -20.73 33.75 -10.88
CA ALA A 101 -21.02 35.13 -10.50
C ALA A 101 -21.71 35.24 -9.12
N VAL A 102 -22.35 34.17 -8.66
CA VAL A 102 -23.00 34.12 -7.35
C VAL A 102 -21.96 33.90 -6.27
N VAL A 103 -22.07 34.62 -5.15
CA VAL A 103 -21.24 34.39 -3.97
C VAL A 103 -21.69 33.08 -3.33
N THR A 104 -20.85 32.06 -3.41
CA THR A 104 -21.06 30.75 -2.78
C THR A 104 -20.13 30.56 -1.59
N TYR A 105 -20.50 29.61 -0.72
CA TYR A 105 -19.62 29.17 0.36
C TYR A 105 -18.41 28.44 -0.23
N GLY A 106 -17.22 28.63 0.32
CA GLY A 106 -15.99 27.99 -0.15
C GLY A 106 -15.29 28.70 -1.32
N GLY A 107 -15.67 29.94 -1.63
CA GLY A 107 -14.99 30.77 -2.64
C GLY A 107 -15.52 30.53 -4.06
N LYS A 108 -14.64 30.49 -5.07
CA LYS A 108 -15.06 30.26 -6.46
C LYS A 108 -15.31 28.78 -6.75
N GLU A 109 -16.51 28.45 -7.17
CA GLU A 109 -16.90 27.04 -7.46
C GLU A 109 -16.02 26.36 -8.51
N LEU A 110 -15.51 27.09 -9.52
CA LEU A 110 -14.66 26.49 -10.55
C LEU A 110 -13.34 25.97 -9.96
N GLU A 111 -12.69 26.76 -9.12
CA GLU A 111 -11.40 26.41 -8.51
C GLU A 111 -11.58 25.23 -7.55
N ARG A 112 -12.67 25.25 -6.76
CA ARG A 112 -13.04 24.18 -5.84
C ARG A 112 -13.31 22.87 -6.57
N GLU A 113 -14.16 22.88 -7.60
CA GLU A 113 -14.46 21.66 -8.37
C GLU A 113 -13.22 21.16 -9.13
N THR A 114 -12.37 22.06 -9.65
CA THR A 114 -11.09 21.68 -10.27
C THR A 114 -10.16 20.99 -9.26
N ALA A 115 -10.01 21.55 -8.05
CA ALA A 115 -9.17 20.97 -7.01
C ALA A 115 -9.70 19.60 -6.54
N LYS A 116 -11.02 19.47 -6.37
CA LYS A 116 -11.68 18.20 -6.05
C LYS A 116 -11.42 17.16 -7.15
N ARG A 117 -11.64 17.54 -8.40
CA ARG A 117 -11.49 16.66 -9.57
C ARG A 117 -10.05 16.25 -9.79
N ALA A 118 -9.09 17.13 -9.51
CA ALA A 118 -7.67 16.79 -9.54
C ALA A 118 -7.31 15.72 -8.48
N LYS A 119 -7.94 15.73 -7.30
CA LYS A 119 -7.76 14.68 -6.29
C LYS A 119 -8.38 13.36 -6.75
N GLU A 120 -9.61 13.39 -7.24
CA GLU A 120 -10.30 12.21 -7.81
C GLU A 120 -9.52 11.61 -8.98
N HIS A 121 -9.00 12.44 -9.88
CA HIS A 121 -8.19 11.99 -11.02
C HIS A 121 -6.94 11.23 -10.58
N LYS A 122 -6.28 11.67 -9.50
CA LYS A 122 -5.14 10.94 -8.94
C LYS A 122 -5.55 9.59 -8.34
N LEU A 123 -6.74 9.51 -7.74
CA LEU A 123 -7.28 8.24 -7.25
C LEU A 123 -7.60 7.29 -8.40
N ASP A 124 -8.14 7.78 -9.51
CA ASP A 124 -8.39 7.00 -10.73
C ASP A 124 -7.09 6.44 -11.32
N MET A 125 -6.02 7.25 -11.33
CA MET A 125 -4.69 6.79 -11.75
C MET A 125 -4.16 5.68 -10.85
N GLU A 126 -4.29 5.80 -9.52
CA GLU A 126 -3.86 4.75 -8.59
C GLU A 126 -4.70 3.48 -8.73
N TYR A 127 -6.00 3.63 -8.95
CA TYR A 127 -6.91 2.52 -9.23
C TYR A 127 -6.49 1.74 -10.49
N ALA A 128 -6.10 2.45 -11.55
CA ALA A 128 -5.58 1.84 -12.77
C ALA A 128 -4.19 1.21 -12.60
N ILE A 129 -3.31 1.78 -11.75
CA ILE A 129 -1.99 1.17 -11.42
C ILE A 129 -2.15 -0.21 -10.77
N PHE A 130 -3.23 -0.42 -10.00
CA PHE A 130 -3.55 -1.75 -9.48
C PHE A 130 -4.15 -2.71 -10.53
N GLY A 131 -4.52 -2.21 -11.72
CA GLY A 131 -5.17 -3.00 -12.77
C GLY A 131 -6.63 -3.30 -12.48
N LEU A 132 -7.30 -2.45 -11.68
CA LEU A 132 -8.71 -2.62 -11.32
C LEU A 132 -9.64 -2.01 -12.39
N GLY A 133 -10.90 -2.43 -12.41
CA GLY A 133 -11.93 -1.88 -13.31
C GLY A 133 -11.92 -2.41 -14.75
N ARG A 134 -11.07 -3.40 -15.06
CA ARG A 134 -10.91 -3.97 -16.41
C ARG A 134 -11.74 -5.23 -16.64
N ASP A 135 -12.34 -5.77 -15.59
CA ASP A 135 -13.23 -6.94 -15.61
C ASP A 135 -14.27 -6.83 -14.50
N ALA A 136 -15.39 -7.55 -14.62
CA ALA A 136 -16.38 -7.65 -13.55
C ALA A 136 -15.82 -8.39 -12.33
N ASP A 137 -14.92 -9.34 -12.55
CA ASP A 137 -14.21 -10.02 -11.47
C ASP A 137 -12.88 -9.31 -11.18
N VAL A 138 -12.78 -8.71 -9.99
CA VAL A 138 -11.58 -8.01 -9.51
C VAL A 138 -10.34 -8.90 -9.58
N LYS A 139 -10.47 -10.20 -9.28
CA LYS A 139 -9.35 -11.15 -9.28
C LYS A 139 -8.83 -11.42 -10.69
N LYS A 140 -9.68 -11.28 -11.71
CA LYS A 140 -9.27 -11.39 -13.12
C LYS A 140 -8.72 -10.07 -13.64
N SER A 141 -9.34 -8.95 -13.25
CA SER A 141 -8.96 -7.60 -13.66
C SER A 141 -7.47 -7.32 -13.45
N VAL A 142 -6.96 -7.62 -12.25
CA VAL A 142 -5.57 -7.32 -11.85
C VAL A 142 -4.51 -8.06 -12.68
N PHE A 143 -4.88 -9.14 -13.36
CA PHE A 143 -3.97 -9.94 -14.19
C PHE A 143 -4.18 -9.76 -15.70
N LYS A 144 -5.01 -8.80 -16.13
CA LYS A 144 -5.19 -8.54 -17.56
C LYS A 144 -3.93 -7.93 -18.17
N ALA A 145 -3.56 -8.46 -19.34
CA ALA A 145 -2.49 -7.92 -20.18
C ALA A 145 -2.79 -6.48 -20.61
N PRO A 146 -1.78 -5.67 -20.98
CA PRO A 146 -2.01 -4.33 -21.48
C PRO A 146 -2.80 -4.38 -22.80
N SER A 147 -3.70 -3.42 -23.00
CA SER A 147 -4.43 -3.25 -24.25
C SER A 147 -3.91 -2.02 -24.97
N VAL A 148 -3.34 -2.20 -26.15
CA VAL A 148 -2.89 -1.07 -26.97
C VAL A 148 -4.11 -0.40 -27.60
N ARG A 149 -4.13 0.94 -27.56
CA ARG A 149 -5.22 1.72 -28.16
C ARG A 149 -5.35 1.44 -29.65
N THR A 150 -6.58 1.25 -30.11
CA THR A 150 -6.96 1.19 -31.53
C THR A 150 -7.97 2.31 -31.82
N ASP A 151 -8.35 2.49 -33.08
CA ASP A 151 -9.34 3.51 -33.47
C ASP A 151 -10.72 3.26 -32.85
N ALA A 152 -11.04 2.01 -32.48
CA ALA A 152 -12.33 1.62 -31.93
C ALA A 152 -12.27 1.26 -30.42
N THR A 153 -11.09 1.21 -29.82
CA THR A 153 -10.93 0.71 -28.45
C THR A 153 -9.89 1.52 -27.69
N ALA A 154 -10.27 2.00 -26.50
CA ALA A 154 -9.35 2.71 -25.62
C ALA A 154 -8.18 1.82 -25.19
N GLY A 155 -7.00 2.43 -25.07
CA GLY A 155 -5.82 1.76 -24.52
C GLY A 155 -5.91 1.69 -23.00
N GLU A 156 -5.57 0.55 -22.43
CA GLU A 156 -5.59 0.30 -20.99
C GLU A 156 -4.24 -0.25 -20.55
N MET A 157 -3.65 0.37 -19.53
CA MET A 157 -2.39 -0.11 -18.96
C MET A 157 -2.59 -1.40 -18.16
N ALA A 158 -1.56 -2.24 -18.11
CA ALA A 158 -1.53 -3.36 -17.17
C ALA A 158 -1.20 -2.88 -15.75
N GLY A 159 -1.81 -3.54 -14.76
CA GLY A 159 -1.56 -3.24 -13.35
C GLY A 159 -0.29 -3.91 -12.81
N LEU A 160 0.12 -3.51 -11.61
CA LEU A 160 1.29 -4.05 -10.92
C LEU A 160 1.27 -5.59 -10.79
N PHE A 161 0.10 -6.16 -10.47
CA PHE A 161 -0.05 -7.61 -10.28
C PHE A 161 0.21 -8.43 -11.56
N TYR A 162 -0.08 -7.87 -12.74
CA TYR A 162 0.25 -8.50 -14.01
C TYR A 162 1.77 -8.67 -14.17
N PHE A 163 2.54 -7.64 -13.85
CA PHE A 163 4.01 -7.70 -13.90
C PHE A 163 4.59 -8.61 -12.81
N LEU A 164 4.00 -8.61 -11.61
CA LEU A 164 4.39 -9.51 -10.54
C LEU A 164 4.11 -10.99 -10.88
N ALA A 165 3.12 -11.28 -11.73
CA ALA A 165 2.83 -12.64 -12.17
C ALA A 165 3.93 -13.24 -13.06
N LYS A 166 4.87 -12.44 -13.60
CA LYS A 166 6.02 -12.89 -14.41
C LYS A 166 5.63 -13.87 -15.54
N GLY A 167 4.50 -13.61 -16.21
CA GLY A 167 4.00 -14.47 -17.30
C GLY A 167 3.28 -15.75 -16.85
N ALA A 168 3.14 -16.01 -15.55
CA ALA A 168 2.37 -17.15 -15.06
C ALA A 168 0.87 -16.97 -15.38
N ALA A 169 0.28 -17.96 -16.07
CA ALA A 169 -1.12 -17.92 -16.50
C ALA A 169 -2.10 -18.30 -15.37
N ALA A 170 -1.68 -19.12 -14.42
CA ALA A 170 -2.51 -19.64 -13.34
C ALA A 170 -1.72 -19.77 -12.03
N PHE A 171 -2.43 -19.94 -10.92
CA PHE A 171 -1.84 -20.33 -9.65
C PHE A 171 -1.42 -21.80 -9.71
N ALA A 172 -0.19 -22.08 -9.28
CA ALA A 172 0.34 -23.41 -9.08
C ALA A 172 1.00 -23.46 -7.70
N SER A 173 0.64 -24.43 -6.86
CA SER A 173 1.18 -24.58 -5.50
C SER A 173 1.10 -23.29 -4.66
N GLY A 174 -0.02 -22.57 -4.74
CA GLY A 174 -0.22 -21.33 -3.98
C GLY A 174 0.45 -20.08 -4.56
N LYS A 175 1.11 -20.18 -5.72
CA LYS A 175 1.85 -19.06 -6.33
C LYS A 175 1.49 -18.85 -7.80
N ARG A 176 1.41 -17.59 -8.22
CA ARG A 176 1.33 -17.15 -9.62
C ARG A 176 2.46 -16.14 -9.86
N GLY A 177 3.61 -16.61 -10.32
CA GLY A 177 4.84 -15.81 -10.34
C GLY A 177 5.24 -15.40 -8.93
N ASN A 178 5.43 -14.10 -8.71
CA ASN A 178 5.71 -13.54 -7.38
C ASN A 178 4.43 -13.27 -6.55
N VAL A 179 3.25 -13.51 -7.10
CA VAL A 179 1.99 -13.33 -6.39
C VAL A 179 1.66 -14.61 -5.61
N VAL A 180 1.41 -14.49 -4.31
CA VAL A 180 1.14 -15.62 -3.42
C VAL A 180 -0.31 -15.58 -2.94
N ALA A 181 -0.96 -16.74 -2.93
CA ALA A 181 -2.31 -16.91 -2.42
C ALA A 181 -2.29 -17.55 -1.03
N PHE A 182 -2.97 -16.88 -0.08
CA PHE A 182 -3.20 -17.39 1.27
C PHE A 182 -4.70 -17.58 1.48
N ASP A 183 -5.21 -18.69 0.96
CA ASP A 183 -6.59 -19.15 1.07
C ASP A 183 -6.62 -20.67 1.14
N SER A 184 -7.79 -21.26 1.42
CA SER A 184 -7.96 -22.72 1.50
C SER A 184 -7.59 -23.45 0.20
N SER A 185 -7.61 -22.75 -0.94
CA SER A 185 -7.47 -23.33 -2.28
C SER A 185 -6.13 -22.97 -2.96
N GLY A 186 -5.38 -22.01 -2.43
CA GLY A 186 -4.12 -21.54 -3.00
C GLY A 186 -4.26 -20.80 -4.34
N ASP A 187 -5.45 -20.31 -4.68
CA ASP A 187 -5.74 -19.69 -5.99
C ASP A 187 -6.61 -18.42 -5.91
N TRP A 188 -6.71 -17.83 -4.71
CA TRP A 188 -7.58 -16.71 -4.37
C TRP A 188 -9.08 -16.98 -4.51
N LYS A 189 -9.55 -18.19 -4.83
CA LYS A 189 -10.99 -18.49 -4.88
C LYS A 189 -11.53 -19.08 -3.57
N GLY A 190 -10.66 -19.56 -2.71
CA GLY A 190 -11.01 -20.15 -1.42
C GLY A 190 -11.33 -19.13 -0.34
N THR A 191 -11.57 -19.64 0.87
CA THR A 191 -11.80 -18.82 2.06
C THR A 191 -10.49 -18.11 2.43
N PRO A 192 -10.47 -16.77 2.59
CA PRO A 192 -9.27 -16.03 2.94
C PRO A 192 -8.69 -16.46 4.29
N ALA A 193 -7.38 -16.68 4.34
CA ALA A 193 -6.68 -16.92 5.59
C ALA A 193 -6.40 -15.58 6.31
N ALA A 194 -6.43 -15.59 7.64
CA ALA A 194 -6.04 -14.43 8.43
C ALA A 194 -4.54 -14.13 8.27
N LEU A 195 -4.17 -12.85 8.20
CA LEU A 195 -2.78 -12.43 8.20
C LEU A 195 -2.15 -12.70 9.57
N THR A 196 -1.20 -13.63 9.61
CA THR A 196 -0.44 -14.01 10.81
C THR A 196 1.05 -13.69 10.64
N GLU A 197 1.79 -13.68 11.75
CA GLU A 197 3.25 -13.47 11.74
C GLU A 197 3.98 -14.49 10.86
N THR A 198 3.56 -15.76 10.88
CA THR A 198 4.13 -16.81 10.03
C THR A 198 3.97 -16.49 8.54
N VAL A 199 2.78 -16.04 8.14
CA VAL A 199 2.49 -15.64 6.75
C VAL A 199 3.38 -14.46 6.33
N LEU A 200 3.52 -13.45 7.20
CA LEU A 200 4.38 -12.31 6.92
C LEU A 200 5.86 -12.73 6.80
N SER A 201 6.36 -13.56 7.71
CA SER A 201 7.73 -14.06 7.64
C SER A 201 7.99 -14.92 6.40
N GLN A 202 7.02 -15.73 5.97
CA GLN A 202 7.11 -16.48 4.70
C GLN A 202 7.23 -15.54 3.50
N LEU A 203 6.45 -14.45 3.46
CA LEU A 203 6.56 -13.45 2.40
C LEU A 203 7.91 -12.75 2.40
N LEU A 204 8.41 -12.34 3.58
CA LEU A 204 9.72 -11.70 3.71
C LEU A 204 10.86 -12.64 3.29
N GLN A 205 10.78 -13.93 3.66
CA GLN A 205 11.74 -14.94 3.24
C GLN A 205 11.79 -15.08 1.71
N ASN A 206 10.62 -15.15 1.05
CA ASN A 206 10.57 -15.22 -0.42
C ASN A 206 11.24 -13.99 -1.08
N ILE A 207 11.11 -12.79 -0.49
CA ILE A 207 11.73 -11.56 -1.00
C ILE A 207 13.25 -11.59 -0.80
N TRP A 208 13.69 -12.06 0.36
CA TRP A 208 15.09 -12.26 0.69
C TRP A 208 15.77 -13.27 -0.24
N ASP A 209 15.13 -14.41 -0.48
CA ASP A 209 15.63 -15.44 -1.39
C ASP A 209 15.71 -14.93 -2.84
N ALA A 210 14.86 -13.97 -3.21
CA ALA A 210 14.94 -13.25 -4.48
C ALA A 210 16.05 -12.18 -4.52
N GLY A 211 16.82 -12.01 -3.43
CA GLY A 211 17.99 -11.14 -3.35
C GLY A 211 17.69 -9.67 -3.09
N THR A 212 16.49 -9.35 -2.60
CA THR A 212 16.08 -7.95 -2.36
C THR A 212 15.64 -7.74 -0.93
N THR A 213 15.72 -6.49 -0.45
CA THR A 213 15.21 -6.10 0.86
C THR A 213 13.97 -5.22 0.69
N PRO A 214 12.84 -5.55 1.33
CA PRO A 214 11.64 -4.74 1.25
C PRO A 214 11.84 -3.43 2.01
N LYS A 215 11.43 -2.31 1.40
CA LYS A 215 11.50 -0.97 2.02
C LYS A 215 10.17 -0.56 2.64
N ASP A 216 9.09 -0.76 1.89
CA ASP A 216 7.74 -0.36 2.28
C ASP A 216 6.76 -1.52 2.07
N VAL A 217 5.71 -1.58 2.89
CA VAL A 217 4.64 -2.59 2.78
C VAL A 217 3.29 -1.89 2.63
N PHE A 218 2.63 -2.13 1.49
CA PHE A 218 1.30 -1.59 1.18
C PHE A 218 0.22 -2.60 1.50
N ILE A 219 -0.82 -2.15 2.20
CA ILE A 219 -1.74 -3.05 2.89
C ILE A 219 -3.15 -2.46 2.84
N GLY A 220 -4.13 -3.31 2.52
CA GLY A 220 -5.54 -2.95 2.51
C GLY A 220 -6.06 -2.57 3.90
N ALA A 221 -7.08 -1.72 3.95
CA ALA A 221 -7.62 -1.19 5.21
C ALA A 221 -8.04 -2.29 6.20
N GLU A 222 -8.61 -3.38 5.71
CA GLU A 222 -9.09 -4.52 6.52
C GLU A 222 -7.97 -5.28 7.23
N LEU A 223 -6.73 -5.20 6.72
CA LEU A 223 -5.57 -5.89 7.27
C LEU A 223 -4.79 -5.04 8.27
N LYS A 224 -5.03 -3.72 8.33
CA LYS A 224 -4.40 -2.81 9.30
C LYS A 224 -4.58 -3.25 10.77
N PRO A 225 -5.78 -3.70 11.22
CA PRO A 225 -5.96 -4.18 12.58
C PRO A 225 -5.12 -5.42 12.90
N ALA A 226 -4.96 -6.34 11.94
CA ALA A 226 -4.17 -7.56 12.12
C ALA A 226 -2.69 -7.23 12.35
N ILE A 227 -2.17 -6.22 11.64
CA ILE A 227 -0.77 -5.81 11.75
C ILE A 227 -0.52 -5.06 13.05
N ASN A 228 -1.42 -4.17 13.45
CA ASN A 228 -1.32 -3.52 14.75
C ASN A 228 -1.23 -4.56 15.87
N LYS A 229 -2.04 -5.64 15.80
CA LYS A 229 -1.95 -6.75 16.75
C LYS A 229 -0.57 -7.44 16.75
N ILE A 230 0.01 -7.70 15.57
CA ILE A 230 1.36 -8.28 15.45
C ILE A 230 2.41 -7.37 16.09
N VAL A 231 2.39 -6.08 15.77
CA VAL A 231 3.35 -5.09 16.29
C VAL A 231 3.24 -4.94 17.81
N PHE A 232 2.02 -4.80 18.34
CA PHE A 232 1.82 -4.69 19.79
C PHE A 232 2.28 -5.95 20.52
N ARG A 233 2.05 -7.14 19.95
CA ARG A 233 2.54 -8.40 20.54
C ARG A 233 4.07 -8.42 20.62
N TYR A 234 4.74 -7.96 19.57
CA TYR A 234 6.20 -7.86 19.53
C TYR A 234 6.74 -6.89 20.58
N LEU A 235 6.20 -5.67 20.64
CA LEU A 235 6.63 -4.65 21.61
C LEU A 235 6.40 -5.11 23.05
N PHE A 236 5.24 -5.70 23.33
CA PHE A 236 4.92 -6.22 24.66
C PHE A 236 5.86 -7.36 25.06
N ARG A 237 6.11 -8.33 24.16
CA ARG A 237 7.07 -9.42 24.41
C ARG A 237 8.48 -8.89 24.67
N ARG A 238 8.96 -7.93 23.86
CA ARG A 238 10.27 -7.31 24.06
C ARG A 238 10.37 -6.64 25.42
N GLN A 239 9.36 -5.87 25.81
CA GLN A 239 9.35 -5.17 27.10
C GLN A 239 9.31 -6.15 28.28
N LEU A 240 8.53 -7.22 28.16
CA LEU A 240 8.44 -8.29 29.16
C LEU A 240 9.78 -9.04 29.30
N ILE A 241 10.45 -9.37 28.19
CA ILE A 241 11.78 -9.99 28.21
C ILE A 241 12.80 -9.08 28.89
N ILE A 242 12.80 -7.78 28.58
CA ILE A 242 13.70 -6.80 29.23
C ILE A 242 13.43 -6.75 30.74
N LEU A 243 12.16 -6.77 31.16
CA LEU A 243 11.78 -6.75 32.57
C LEU A 243 12.25 -8.02 33.30
N ILE A 244 12.08 -9.19 32.68
CA ILE A 244 12.57 -10.47 33.20
C ILE A 244 14.09 -10.46 33.32
N LEU A 245 14.82 -10.01 32.30
CA LEU A 245 16.28 -9.90 32.36
C LEU A 245 16.73 -8.97 33.50
N LYS A 246 16.08 -7.82 33.67
CA LYS A 246 16.35 -6.90 34.78
C LYS A 246 16.12 -7.57 36.14
N PHE A 247 15.00 -8.28 36.30
CA PHE A 247 14.67 -8.98 37.54
C PHE A 247 15.67 -10.09 37.87
N ILE A 248 16.07 -10.89 36.87
CA ILE A 248 17.09 -11.94 37.03
C ILE A 248 18.43 -11.32 37.43
N ALA A 249 18.86 -10.26 36.76
CA ALA A 249 20.12 -9.58 37.08
C ALA A 249 20.13 -9.04 38.53
N GLU A 250 19.05 -8.40 38.96
CA GLU A 250 18.91 -7.88 40.32
C GLU A 250 18.92 -8.99 41.39
N ARG A 251 18.20 -10.09 41.14
CA ARG A 251 18.19 -11.26 42.05
C ARG A 251 19.53 -11.97 42.12
N LEU A 252 20.24 -12.08 41.00
CA LEU A 252 21.55 -12.72 40.94
C LEU A 252 22.60 -11.88 41.68
N ILE A 253 22.59 -10.56 41.50
CA ILE A 253 23.45 -9.64 42.26
C ILE A 253 23.17 -9.76 43.77
N PHE A 254 21.91 -9.75 44.18
CA PHE A 254 21.54 -9.89 45.59
C PHE A 254 21.99 -11.24 46.19
N GLY A 255 21.86 -12.32 45.43
CA GLY A 255 22.32 -13.65 45.84
C GLY A 255 23.84 -13.73 46.02
N ILE A 256 24.61 -13.18 45.08
CA ILE A 256 26.08 -13.14 45.16
C ILE A 256 26.54 -12.29 46.35
N ILE A 257 25.95 -11.10 46.55
CA ILE A 257 26.28 -10.23 47.69
C ILE A 257 26.01 -10.93 49.02
N LYS A 258 24.85 -11.61 49.15
CA LYS A 258 24.51 -12.37 50.36
C LYS A 258 25.50 -13.51 50.63
N ALA A 259 25.92 -14.23 49.58
CA ALA A 259 26.90 -15.30 49.71
C ALA A 259 28.28 -14.77 50.16
N ILE A 260 28.75 -13.66 49.58
CA ILE A 260 30.01 -13.01 49.98
C ILE A 260 29.96 -12.56 51.44
N ILE A 261 28.86 -11.94 51.87
CA ILE A 261 28.68 -11.51 53.26
C ILE A 261 28.68 -12.71 54.22
N SER A 262 28.03 -13.82 53.85
CA SER A 262 28.01 -15.05 54.66
C SER A 262 29.42 -15.63 54.83
N ILE A 263 30.21 -15.69 53.74
CA ILE A 263 31.60 -16.16 53.77
C ILE A 263 32.47 -15.24 54.65
N PHE A 264 32.25 -13.93 54.59
CA PHE A 264 32.99 -12.98 55.44
C PHE A 264 32.62 -13.10 56.92
N LEU A 265 31.35 -13.33 57.25
CA LEU A 265 30.89 -13.49 58.63
C LEU A 265 31.34 -14.83 59.25
N GLU A 266 31.36 -15.92 58.48
CA GLU A 266 31.85 -17.23 58.95
C GLU A 266 33.35 -17.23 59.25
N ASN A 267 34.14 -16.38 58.60
CA ASN A 267 35.57 -16.25 58.86
C ASN A 267 35.92 -15.31 60.04
N PHE A 268 34.92 -14.69 60.68
CA PHE A 268 35.12 -13.74 61.80
C PHE A 268 34.69 -14.27 63.17
N VAL A 269 34.22 -15.53 63.25
CA VAL A 269 33.91 -16.27 64.49
C VAL A 269 34.94 -17.38 64.66
#